data_AF-A0A7Y2C420-F1
#
_entry.id   AF-A0A7Y2C420-F1
#
_cell.length_a   1.000
_cell.length_b   1.000
_cell.length_c   1.000
_cell.angle_alpha   90.00
_cell.angle_beta   90.00
_cell.angle_gamma   90.00
#
_symmetry.space_group_name_H-M   'P 1'
#
loop_
_entity.id
_entity.type
_entity.pdbx_description
1 polymer ?
#
loop_
_entity_poly.entity_id
_entity_poly.type
_entity_poly.pdbx_seq_one_letter_code
_entity_poly.pdbx_strand_id
1 'polypeptide(L)'
;MRALFWAMLFFVIACQDPVLPISEDKMAEVLRDVMIAEAAIQRVGRSTNDTVENLYYEQIYTIHNIDSAKLNLSFQMLQDNPEMSERVYKQAEILLSELDKEN
;
A
#
# COMPACT_ATOMS: atom_id res chain seq x y z
N MET A 1 -20.90 24.18 38.40
CA MET A 1 -21.44 23.40 37.25
C MET A 1 -21.18 24.04 35.87
N ARG A 2 -20.14 24.87 35.68
CA ARG A 2 -19.72 25.39 34.34
C ARG A 2 -18.39 24.78 33.85
N ALA A 3 -17.59 24.21 34.76
CA ALA A 3 -16.30 23.60 34.44
C ALA A 3 -16.41 22.19 33.80
N LEU A 4 -17.50 21.46 34.06
CA LEU A 4 -17.74 20.13 33.46
C LEU A 4 -18.09 20.21 31.97
N PHE A 5 -18.65 21.33 31.51
CA PHE A 5 -19.02 21.51 30.10
C PHE A 5 -17.82 21.84 29.20
N TRP A 6 -16.74 22.39 29.77
CA TRP A 6 -15.53 22.73 29.02
C TRP A 6 -14.56 21.55 28.83
N ALA A 7 -14.64 20.53 29.70
CA ALA A 7 -13.81 19.33 29.58
C ALA A 7 -14.29 18.38 28.46
N MET A 8 -15.55 18.48 28.02
CA MET A 8 -16.14 17.63 26.99
C MET A 8 -15.77 18.07 25.56
N LEU A 9 -15.32 19.32 25.36
CA LEU A 9 -15.02 19.87 24.03
C LEU A 9 -13.63 19.48 23.49
N PHE A 10 -12.75 18.91 24.32
CA PHE A 10 -11.37 18.58 23.94
C PHE A 10 -11.18 17.17 23.36
N PHE A 11 -12.20 16.31 23.39
CA PHE A 11 -12.06 14.91 22.91
C PHE A 11 -12.27 14.72 21.40
N VAL A 12 -12.63 15.77 20.65
CA VAL A 12 -13.06 15.63 19.24
C VAL A 12 -11.95 15.94 18.22
N ILE A 13 -10.76 16.40 18.64
CA ILE A 13 -9.73 16.91 17.71
C ILE A 13 -8.66 15.85 17.36
N ALA A 14 -8.71 14.64 17.91
CA ALA A 14 -7.61 13.67 17.78
C ALA A 14 -7.69 12.73 16.56
N CYS A 15 -8.46 13.04 15.52
CA CYS A 15 -8.52 12.24 14.29
C CYS A 15 -7.90 13.03 13.13
N GLN A 16 -6.58 12.97 12.99
CA GLN A 16 -5.89 13.40 11.78
C GLN A 16 -5.33 12.15 11.11
N ASP A 17 -5.82 11.84 9.92
CA ASP A 17 -5.36 10.68 9.17
C ASP A 17 -3.87 10.81 8.85
N PRO A 18 -3.08 9.73 9.05
CA PRO A 18 -1.69 9.75 8.63
C PRO A 18 -1.61 9.92 7.11
N VAL A 19 -0.56 10.57 6.63
CA VAL A 19 -0.34 10.79 5.19
C VAL A 19 0.82 9.91 4.74
N LEU A 20 0.60 9.09 3.72
CA LEU A 20 1.63 8.23 3.17
C LEU A 20 2.75 9.04 2.50
N PRO A 21 4.02 8.60 2.62
CA PRO A 21 5.15 9.12 1.85
C PRO A 21 4.98 9.02 0.32
N ILE A 22 4.14 8.09 -0.13
CA ILE A 22 3.74 7.86 -1.52
C ILE A 22 2.22 8.01 -1.57
N SER A 23 1.66 8.74 -2.54
CA SER A 23 0.21 8.92 -2.62
C SER A 23 -0.54 7.57 -2.68
N GLU A 24 -1.76 7.52 -2.14
CA GLU A 24 -2.59 6.30 -2.16
C GLU A 24 -2.74 5.75 -3.59
N ASP A 25 -2.98 6.62 -4.57
CA ASP A 25 -3.05 6.23 -6.00
C ASP A 25 -1.78 5.54 -6.48
N LYS A 26 -0.62 6.14 -6.18
CA LYS A 26 0.67 5.60 -6.62
C LYS A 26 1.01 4.30 -5.88
N MET A 27 0.62 4.21 -4.62
CA MET A 27 0.78 3.00 -3.82
C MET A 27 -0.11 1.87 -4.35
N ALA A 28 -1.33 2.18 -4.81
CA ALA A 28 -2.22 1.21 -5.44
C ALA A 28 -1.66 0.67 -6.77
N GLU A 29 -1.05 1.53 -7.60
CA GLU A 29 -0.34 1.10 -8.81
C GLU A 29 0.83 0.14 -8.51
N VAL A 30 1.64 0.47 -7.50
CA VAL A 30 2.75 -0.38 -7.05
C VAL A 30 2.22 -1.72 -6.56
N LEU A 31 1.18 -1.69 -5.74
CA LEU A 31 0.60 -2.89 -5.14
C LEU A 31 -0.03 -3.81 -6.19
N ARG A 32 -0.69 -3.26 -7.22
CA ARG A 32 -1.16 -4.04 -8.37
C ARG A 32 0.00 -4.81 -9.01
N ASP A 33 1.12 -4.14 -9.27
CA ASP A 33 2.26 -4.77 -9.94
C ASP A 33 2.94 -5.81 -9.03
N VAL A 34 2.97 -5.58 -7.71
CA VAL A 34 3.38 -6.57 -6.72
C VAL A 34 2.48 -7.80 -6.78
N MET A 35 1.15 -7.65 -6.83
CA MET A 35 0.21 -8.78 -6.93
C MET A 35 0.44 -9.60 -8.21
N ILE A 36 0.74 -8.95 -9.34
CA ILE A 36 1.08 -9.63 -10.60
C ILE A 36 2.40 -10.40 -10.45
N ALA A 37 3.42 -9.78 -9.86
CA ALA A 37 4.70 -10.43 -9.60
C ALA A 37 4.55 -11.65 -8.69
N GLU A 38 3.81 -11.54 -7.59
CA GLU A 38 3.51 -12.66 -6.68
C GLU A 38 2.81 -13.81 -7.41
N ALA A 39 1.80 -13.50 -8.24
CA ALA A 39 1.11 -14.51 -9.04
C ALA A 39 2.05 -15.20 -10.05
N ALA A 40 3.04 -14.49 -10.58
CA ALA A 40 4.06 -15.06 -11.45
C ALA A 40 5.08 -15.91 -10.67
N ILE A 41 5.57 -15.43 -9.53
CA ILE A 41 6.51 -16.13 -8.64
C ILE A 41 5.91 -17.44 -8.14
N GLN A 42 4.62 -17.45 -7.77
CA GLN A 42 3.91 -18.66 -7.35
C GLN A 42 3.90 -19.77 -8.42
N ARG A 43 4.07 -19.42 -9.70
CA ARG A 43 4.16 -20.38 -10.81
C ARG A 43 5.59 -20.90 -11.03
N VAL A 44 6.59 -20.24 -10.46
CA VAL A 44 7.99 -20.65 -10.51
C VAL A 44 8.26 -21.65 -9.37
N GLY A 45 9.03 -22.70 -9.65
CA GLY A 45 9.33 -23.75 -8.69
C GLY A 45 10.16 -23.24 -7.49
N ARG A 46 9.88 -23.80 -6.30
CA ARG A 46 10.37 -23.35 -4.98
C ARG A 46 11.89 -23.13 -4.84
N SER A 47 12.73 -23.73 -5.70
CA SER A 47 14.20 -23.60 -5.61
C SER A 47 14.77 -22.34 -6.24
N THR A 48 13.99 -21.60 -7.04
CA THR A 48 14.44 -20.36 -7.71
C THR A 48 13.70 -19.11 -7.22
N ASN A 49 12.78 -19.26 -6.25
CA ASN A 49 11.86 -18.20 -5.85
C ASN A 49 12.58 -16.98 -5.29
N ASP A 50 13.53 -17.15 -4.37
CA ASP A 50 14.22 -16.02 -3.73
C ASP A 50 14.99 -15.14 -4.73
N THR A 51 15.55 -15.73 -5.79
CA THR A 51 16.26 -14.95 -6.83
C THR A 51 15.29 -14.24 -7.76
N VAL A 52 14.16 -14.87 -8.08
CA VAL A 52 13.14 -14.33 -8.98
C VAL A 52 12.32 -13.24 -8.30
N GLU A 53 12.00 -13.40 -7.01
CA GLU A 53 11.31 -12.42 -6.18
C GLU A 53 12.07 -11.09 -6.10
N ASN A 54 13.37 -11.16 -5.79
CA ASN A 54 14.23 -9.97 -5.74
C ASN A 54 14.25 -9.22 -7.09
N LEU A 55 14.30 -9.96 -8.21
CA LEU A 55 14.30 -9.35 -9.54
C LEU A 55 12.98 -8.61 -9.83
N TYR A 56 11.83 -9.19 -9.48
CA TYR A 56 10.53 -8.54 -9.67
C TYR A 56 10.41 -7.27 -8.83
N TYR A 57 10.81 -7.31 -7.55
CA TYR A 57 10.75 -6.13 -6.71
C TYR A 57 11.68 -5.01 -7.19
N GLU A 58 12.90 -5.33 -7.63
CA GLU A 58 13.82 -4.36 -8.23
C GLU A 58 13.22 -3.70 -9.48
N GLN A 59 12.55 -4.49 -10.32
CA GLN A 59 11.86 -3.98 -11.51
C GLN A 59 10.69 -3.06 -11.14
N ILE A 60 9.87 -3.45 -10.17
CA ILE A 60 8.74 -2.63 -9.71
C ILE A 60 9.25 -1.28 -9.17
N TYR A 61 10.32 -1.27 -8.38
CA TYR A 61 10.92 -0.02 -7.90
C TYR A 61 11.38 0.87 -9.04
N THR A 62 11.99 0.27 -10.05
CA THR A 62 12.51 0.98 -11.23
C THR A 62 11.38 1.56 -12.08
N ILE A 63 10.34 0.78 -12.36
CA ILE A 63 9.17 1.19 -13.16
C ILE A 63 8.45 2.37 -12.52
N HIS A 64 8.29 2.32 -11.19
CA HIS A 64 7.57 3.36 -10.46
C HIS A 64 8.44 4.56 -10.09
N ASN A 65 9.76 4.47 -10.25
CA ASN A 65 10.73 5.50 -9.87
C ASN A 65 10.54 5.95 -8.41
N ILE A 66 10.42 4.98 -7.50
CA ILE A 66 10.15 5.21 -6.08
C ILE A 66 11.40 4.91 -5.26
N ASP A 67 11.66 5.78 -4.29
CA ASP A 67 12.68 5.53 -3.27
C ASP A 67 12.24 4.37 -2.35
N SER A 68 13.05 3.32 -2.30
CA SER A 68 12.86 2.14 -1.44
C SER A 68 12.58 2.51 0.03
N ALA A 69 13.19 3.58 0.55
CA ALA A 69 12.95 4.03 1.92
C ALA A 69 11.52 4.55 2.12
N LYS A 70 11.01 5.31 1.15
CA LYS A 70 9.62 5.82 1.17
C LYS A 70 8.62 4.70 1.02
N LEU A 71 8.92 3.72 0.17
CA LEU A 71 8.04 2.58 -0.04
C LEU A 71 7.95 1.69 1.21
N ASN A 72 9.09 1.38 1.83
CA ASN A 72 9.13 0.62 3.07
C ASN A 72 8.36 1.33 4.19
N LEU A 73 8.51 2.65 4.30
CA LEU A 73 7.76 3.44 5.27
C LEU A 73 6.25 3.44 4.95
N SER A 74 5.86 3.59 3.68
CA SER A 74 4.46 3.49 3.26
C SER A 74 3.87 2.12 3.61
N PHE A 75 4.60 1.01 3.37
CA PHE A 75 4.15 -0.32 3.74
C PHE A 75 3.96 -0.48 5.26
N GLN A 76 4.89 0.03 6.07
CA GLN A 76 4.74 0.04 7.52
C GLN A 76 3.49 0.82 7.95
N MET A 77 3.26 2.00 7.38
CA MET A 77 2.08 2.81 7.68
C MET A 77 0.76 2.13 7.27
N LEU A 78 0.74 1.38 6.17
CA LEU A 78 -0.42 0.57 5.79
C LEU A 78 -0.66 -0.58 6.78
N GLN A 79 0.40 -1.24 7.25
CA GLN A 79 0.28 -2.31 8.26
C GLN A 79 -0.30 -1.78 9.58
N ASP A 80 0.08 -0.56 9.97
CA ASP A 80 -0.36 0.07 11.21
C ASP A 80 -1.73 0.75 11.10
N ASN A 81 -2.23 1.01 9.89
CA ASN A 81 -3.51 1.67 9.63
C ASN A 81 -4.43 0.82 8.73
N PRO A 82 -5.32 0.01 9.32
CA PRO A 82 -6.23 -0.86 8.59
C PRO A 82 -7.16 -0.14 7.62
N GLU A 83 -7.67 1.04 7.97
CA GLU A 83 -8.59 1.80 7.11
C GLU A 83 -7.88 2.31 5.86
N MET A 84 -6.65 2.80 6.01
CA MET A 84 -5.82 3.21 4.88
C MET A 84 -5.40 2.01 4.03
N SER A 85 -5.03 0.90 4.66
CA SER A 85 -4.73 -0.35 3.96
C SER A 85 -5.91 -0.80 3.09
N GLU A 86 -7.12 -0.82 3.65
CA GLU A 86 -8.31 -1.24 2.91
C GLU A 86 -8.54 -0.39 1.65
N ARG A 87 -8.36 0.94 1.73
CA ARG A 87 -8.50 1.83 0.57
C ARG A 87 -7.49 1.51 -0.53
N VAL A 88 -6.20 1.42 -0.18
CA VAL A 88 -5.12 1.18 -1.14
C VAL A 88 -5.24 -0.19 -1.80
N TYR A 89 -5.55 -1.24 -1.02
CA TYR A 89 -5.72 -2.60 -1.56
C TYR A 89 -6.94 -2.70 -2.49
N LYS A 90 -8.09 -2.12 -2.11
CA LYS A 90 -9.27 -2.10 -2.99
C LYS A 90 -8.98 -1.39 -4.31
N GLN A 91 -8.24 -0.28 -4.26
CA GLN A 91 -7.87 0.44 -5.47
C GLN A 91 -6.93 -0.40 -6.36
N ALA A 92 -5.97 -1.10 -5.77
CA ALA A 92 -5.09 -2.02 -6.51
C ALA A 92 -5.89 -3.16 -7.18
N GLU A 93 -6.89 -3.73 -6.50
CA GLU A 93 -7.79 -4.75 -7.05
C GLU A 93 -8.63 -4.23 -8.22
N ILE A 94 -9.11 -2.99 -8.15
CA ILE A 94 -9.84 -2.34 -9.25
C ILE A 94 -8.91 -2.18 -10.46
N LEU A 95 -7.70 -1.64 -10.26
CA LEU A 95 -6.72 -1.47 -11.34
C LEU A 95 -6.33 -2.82 -11.97
N LEU A 96 -6.20 -3.87 -11.17
CA LEU A 96 -5.93 -5.22 -11.67
C LEU A 96 -7.11 -5.75 -12.52
N SER A 97 -8.33 -5.56 -12.04
CA SER A 97 -9.55 -5.99 -12.73
C SER A 97 -9.80 -5.23 -14.03
N GLU A 98 -9.32 -3.99 -14.14
CA GLU A 98 -9.37 -3.21 -15.38
C GLU A 98 -8.37 -3.73 -16.40
N LEU A 99 -7.13 -4.02 -15.97
CA LEU A 99 -6.10 -4.61 -16.84
C LEU A 99 -6.54 -5.98 -17.42
N ASP A 100 -7.22 -6.80 -16.62
CA ASP A 100 -7.73 -8.11 -17.07
C ASP A 100 -8.84 -8.00 -18.12
N LYS A 101 -9.56 -6.87 -18.20
CA LYS A 101 -10.61 -6.65 -19.21
C LYS A 101 -10.05 -6.17 -20.56
N GLU A 102 -8.84 -5.61 -20.55
CA GLU A 102 -8.19 -5.07 -21.74
C GLU A 102 -7.39 -6.13 -22.53
N ASN A 103 -7.18 -7.32 -21.94
CA ASN A 103 -6.47 -8.46 -22.54
C ASN A 103 -7.43 -9.60 -22.94
#